data_AF-A0A1Q4ALD5-F1
#
_entry.id   AF-A0A1Q4ALD5-F1
#
_cell.length_a   1.000
_cell.length_b   1.000
_cell.length_c   1.000
_cell.angle_alpha   90.00
_cell.angle_beta   90.00
_cell.angle_gamma   90.00
#
_symmetry.space_group_name_H-M   'P 1'
#
loop_
_entity.id
_entity.type
_entity.pdbx_description
1 polymer ?
#
loop_
_entity_poly.entity_id
_entity_poly.type
_entity_poly.pdbx_seq_one_letter_code
_entity_poly.pdbx_strand_id
1 'polypeptide(L)'
;MAVVVVAILDRDNWTANTDIIVVVDADKRRLVWVPRDLWSPLVNDRVNAAFAKGGGGLLLDALAELGLAAGSVLCLRRAASEAALEGASVTIPVSEPLDFWYPVTPTSRIEDGRVEVSFRPPGETLSGVRLHQWIGARTMVNGKGTDFHRMKRQTVFLRALIAQGFDFRRALKDPELVNIHGEDPLPLLARVSANWRMQLHDWVADAVVDGKMVLVQRKPKPWWRRQLRRLRLALKRHR
;
A
#
# COMPACT_ATOMS: atom_id res chain seq x y z
N MET A 1 7.41 -18.75 9.03
CA MET A 1 7.29 -18.51 7.56
C MET A 1 7.93 -17.17 7.20
N ALA A 2 8.77 -17.04 6.16
CA ALA A 2 9.53 -15.79 5.90
C ALA A 2 8.72 -14.66 5.20
N VAL A 3 7.41 -14.63 5.43
CA VAL A 3 6.49 -13.66 4.85
C VAL A 3 5.70 -12.99 5.97
N VAL A 4 5.71 -11.67 6.00
CA VAL A 4 5.05 -10.84 7.02
C VAL A 4 4.18 -9.78 6.36
N VAL A 5 3.05 -9.45 6.96
CA VAL A 5 2.22 -8.30 6.57
C VAL A 5 2.57 -7.10 7.43
N VAL A 6 2.72 -5.93 6.82
CA VAL A 6 2.73 -4.64 7.51
C VAL A 6 1.46 -3.89 7.11
N ALA A 7 0.69 -3.46 8.10
CA ALA A 7 -0.52 -2.69 7.86
C ALA A 7 -0.55 -1.41 8.72
N ILE A 8 -1.16 -0.35 8.17
CA ILE A 8 -1.35 0.93 8.87
C ILE A 8 -2.84 1.28 8.85
N LEU A 9 -3.39 1.64 10.00
CA LEU A 9 -4.81 1.96 10.15
C LEU A 9 -5.17 3.35 9.57
N ASP A 10 -6.40 3.50 9.08
CA ASP A 10 -6.90 4.74 8.48
C ASP A 10 -7.26 5.81 9.53
N ARG A 11 -7.64 5.36 10.73
CA ARG A 11 -7.92 6.16 11.91
C ARG A 11 -7.09 5.69 13.09
N ASP A 12 -6.94 6.56 14.07
CA ASP A 12 -6.08 6.31 15.22
C ASP A 12 -6.81 5.53 16.34
N ASN A 13 -7.30 4.34 16.04
CA ASN A 13 -7.91 3.41 17.01
C ASN A 13 -7.90 1.96 16.48
N TRP A 14 -8.03 0.98 17.36
CA TRP A 14 -7.92 -0.44 17.00
C TRP A 14 -9.17 -1.04 16.32
N THR A 15 -10.27 -0.30 16.23
CA THR A 15 -11.48 -0.71 15.49
C THR A 15 -11.53 -0.11 14.09
N ALA A 16 -10.46 0.56 13.66
CA ALA A 16 -10.32 1.18 12.36
C ALA A 16 -9.93 0.18 11.27
N ASN A 17 -10.21 0.55 10.02
CA ASN A 17 -9.81 -0.24 8.86
C ASN A 17 -8.32 0.00 8.57
N THR A 18 -7.68 -0.92 7.84
CA THR A 18 -6.32 -0.68 7.33
C THR A 18 -6.34 0.19 6.07
N ASP A 19 -5.59 1.30 6.03
CA ASP A 19 -5.44 2.08 4.79
C ASP A 19 -4.33 1.53 3.88
N ILE A 20 -3.24 1.07 4.49
CA ILE A 20 -2.06 0.54 3.80
C ILE A 20 -1.89 -0.92 4.24
N ILE A 21 -1.70 -1.80 3.27
CA ILE A 21 -1.43 -3.22 3.49
C ILE A 21 -0.27 -3.63 2.57
N VAL A 22 0.82 -4.13 3.16
CA VAL A 22 2.02 -4.55 2.42
C VAL A 22 2.43 -5.94 2.85
N VAL A 23 2.52 -6.86 1.90
CA VAL A 23 3.10 -8.20 2.12
C VAL A 23 4.60 -8.12 1.83
N VAL A 24 5.42 -8.44 2.82
CA VAL A 24 6.88 -8.47 2.74
C VAL A 24 7.33 -9.93 2.70
N ASP A 25 7.98 -10.32 1.61
CA ASP A 25 8.48 -11.67 1.33
C ASP A 25 10.02 -11.60 1.32
N ALA A 26 10.63 -12.01 2.43
CA ALA A 26 12.07 -11.83 2.65
C ALA A 26 12.92 -12.77 1.79
N ASP A 27 12.41 -13.97 1.50
CA ASP A 27 13.09 -14.96 0.66
C ASP A 27 13.13 -14.49 -0.79
N LYS A 28 12.04 -13.88 -1.28
CA LYS A 28 11.98 -13.31 -2.64
C LYS A 28 12.45 -11.86 -2.71
N ARG A 29 12.94 -11.28 -1.60
CA ARG A 29 13.39 -9.88 -1.49
C ARG A 29 12.39 -8.90 -2.12
N ARG A 30 11.13 -9.01 -1.71
CA ARG A 30 10.00 -8.34 -2.35
C ARG A 30 8.99 -7.79 -1.36
N LEU A 31 8.43 -6.63 -1.69
CA LEU A 31 7.27 -6.03 -1.03
C LEU A 31 6.13 -5.90 -2.04
N VAL A 32 4.91 -6.24 -1.62
CA VAL A 32 3.69 -6.18 -2.45
C VAL A 32 2.63 -5.35 -1.75
N TRP A 33 2.29 -4.21 -2.32
CA TRP A 33 1.17 -3.39 -1.85
C TRP A 33 -0.15 -4.01 -2.29
N VAL A 34 -1.02 -4.28 -1.33
CA VAL A 34 -2.34 -4.86 -1.55
C VAL A 34 -3.37 -3.73 -1.58
N PRO A 35 -4.20 -3.62 -2.64
CA PRO A 35 -5.28 -2.65 -2.68
C PRO A 35 -6.23 -2.87 -1.51
N ARG A 36 -6.48 -1.81 -0.73
CA ARG A 36 -7.38 -1.86 0.44
C ARG A 36 -8.82 -2.25 0.07
N ASP A 37 -9.25 -1.93 -1.15
CA ASP A 37 -10.60 -2.17 -1.66
C ASP A 37 -10.77 -3.57 -2.31
N LEU A 38 -9.77 -4.46 -2.19
CA LEU A 38 -9.85 -5.84 -2.68
C LEU A 38 -10.91 -6.62 -1.90
N TRP A 39 -11.86 -7.25 -2.60
CA TRP A 39 -12.91 -8.06 -2.01
C TRP A 39 -12.34 -9.34 -1.38
N SER A 40 -12.70 -9.60 -0.13
CA SER A 40 -12.47 -10.87 0.56
C SER A 40 -13.82 -11.54 0.84
N PRO A 41 -14.09 -12.70 0.21
CA PRO A 41 -15.23 -13.54 0.56
C PRO A 41 -15.30 -13.90 2.05
N LEU A 42 -14.17 -14.24 2.69
CA LEU A 42 -14.10 -14.57 4.12
C LEU A 42 -14.67 -13.45 5.00
N VAL A 43 -14.36 -12.21 4.68
CA VAL A 43 -14.79 -11.02 5.46
C VAL A 43 -16.17 -10.51 5.00
N ASN A 44 -16.64 -11.00 3.86
CA ASN A 44 -17.78 -10.48 3.10
C ASN A 44 -17.72 -8.95 2.94
N ASP A 45 -16.52 -8.44 2.68
CA ASP A 45 -16.25 -7.01 2.52
C ASP A 45 -14.92 -6.79 1.79
N ARG A 46 -14.53 -5.53 1.65
CA ARG A 46 -13.15 -5.16 1.34
C ARG A 46 -12.20 -5.69 2.41
N VAL A 47 -11.03 -6.17 1.98
CA VAL A 47 -10.00 -6.78 2.84
C VAL A 47 -9.53 -5.83 3.94
N ASN A 48 -9.62 -4.52 3.72
CA ASN A 48 -9.25 -3.55 4.73
C ASN A 48 -10.14 -3.54 5.99
N ALA A 49 -11.34 -4.10 5.91
CA ALA A 49 -12.22 -4.27 7.05
C ALA A 49 -11.85 -5.47 7.92
N ALA A 50 -10.96 -6.37 7.46
CA ALA A 50 -10.61 -7.60 8.17
C ALA A 50 -10.06 -7.30 9.57
N PHE A 51 -9.12 -6.34 9.67
CA PHE A 51 -8.53 -5.98 10.95
C PHE A 51 -9.56 -5.40 11.93
N ALA A 52 -10.42 -4.49 11.47
CA ALA A 52 -11.46 -3.90 12.31
C ALA A 52 -12.43 -4.97 12.87
N LYS A 53 -12.70 -6.03 12.10
CA LYS A 53 -13.65 -7.09 12.46
C LYS A 53 -13.05 -8.20 13.32
N GLY A 54 -11.76 -8.49 13.20
CA GLY A 54 -11.15 -9.66 13.84
C GLY A 54 -9.65 -9.55 14.12
N GLY A 55 -9.10 -8.34 14.13
CA GLY A 55 -7.69 -8.06 14.41
C GLY A 55 -6.73 -8.65 13.38
N GLY A 56 -5.47 -8.81 13.80
CA GLY A 56 -4.39 -9.29 12.94
C GLY A 56 -4.62 -10.70 12.37
N GLY A 57 -5.23 -11.60 13.15
CA GLY A 57 -5.53 -12.97 12.73
C GLY A 57 -6.47 -13.00 11.53
N LEU A 58 -7.63 -12.32 11.62
CA LEU A 58 -8.59 -12.28 10.52
C LEU A 58 -8.01 -11.61 9.26
N LEU A 59 -7.14 -10.61 9.42
CA LEU A 59 -6.43 -10.00 8.29
C LEU A 59 -5.48 -11.00 7.60
N LEU A 60 -4.76 -11.84 8.35
CA LEU A 60 -3.92 -12.88 7.78
C LEU A 60 -4.74 -13.92 7.03
N ASP A 61 -5.85 -14.38 7.60
CA ASP A 61 -6.72 -15.37 6.97
C ASP A 61 -7.35 -14.83 5.68
N ALA A 62 -7.83 -13.57 5.70
CA ALA A 62 -8.40 -12.91 4.53
C ALA A 62 -7.36 -12.74 3.41
N LEU A 63 -6.11 -12.41 3.75
CA LEU A 63 -5.02 -12.33 2.77
C LEU A 63 -4.62 -13.73 2.25
N ALA A 64 -4.63 -14.75 3.11
CA ALA A 64 -4.34 -16.12 2.71
C ALA A 64 -5.36 -16.66 1.70
N GLU A 65 -6.66 -16.39 1.89
CA GLU A 65 -7.73 -16.72 0.93
C GLU A 65 -7.47 -16.10 -0.45
N LEU A 66 -6.88 -14.89 -0.46
CA LEU A 66 -6.51 -14.16 -1.67
C LEU A 66 -5.14 -14.58 -2.23
N GLY A 67 -4.53 -15.66 -1.73
CA GLY A 67 -3.24 -16.17 -2.18
C GLY A 67 -2.03 -15.33 -1.73
N LEU A 68 -2.19 -14.54 -0.67
CA LEU A 68 -1.19 -13.64 -0.08
C LEU A 68 -0.87 -14.05 1.37
N ALA A 69 -0.70 -15.35 1.61
CA ALA A 69 -0.45 -15.90 2.95
C ALA A 69 0.84 -15.35 3.59
N ALA A 70 0.75 -15.02 4.88
CA ALA A 70 1.83 -14.52 5.72
C ALA A 70 1.76 -15.15 7.12
N GLY A 71 2.90 -15.28 7.80
CA GLY A 71 3.02 -15.99 9.07
C GLY A 71 2.78 -15.09 10.27
N SER A 72 2.87 -13.78 10.04
CA SER A 72 2.59 -12.77 11.03
C SER A 72 2.21 -11.45 10.38
N VAL A 73 1.63 -10.58 11.18
CA VAL A 73 1.30 -9.21 10.81
C VAL A 73 1.76 -8.23 11.89
N LEU A 74 2.35 -7.12 11.44
CA LEU A 74 2.60 -5.92 12.22
C LEU A 74 1.58 -4.85 11.78
N CYS A 75 0.62 -4.55 12.65
CA CYS A 75 -0.33 -3.46 12.48
C CYS A 75 0.09 -2.24 13.29
N LEU A 76 0.15 -1.08 12.64
CA LEU A 76 0.45 0.19 13.28
C LEU A 76 -0.80 1.06 13.29
N ARG A 77 -1.08 1.64 14.46
CA ARG A 77 -1.94 2.83 14.53
C ARG A 77 -1.28 3.97 13.77
N ARG A 78 -2.10 4.83 13.19
CA ARG A 78 -1.65 5.95 12.38
C ARG A 78 -0.68 6.86 13.14
N ALA A 79 -0.95 7.14 14.42
CA ALA A 79 -0.10 7.97 15.26
C ALA A 79 1.35 7.45 15.38
N ALA A 80 1.59 6.14 15.31
CA ALA A 80 2.94 5.58 15.36
C ALA A 80 3.79 6.03 14.16
N SER A 81 3.19 6.00 12.96
CA SER A 81 3.87 6.43 11.74
C SER A 81 4.05 7.94 11.69
N GLU A 82 3.07 8.70 12.18
CA GLU A 82 3.13 10.17 12.25
C GLU A 82 4.22 10.63 13.24
N ALA A 83 4.28 10.05 14.44
CA ALA A 83 5.33 10.34 15.43
C ALA A 83 6.72 9.90 14.96
N ALA A 84 6.81 8.78 14.21
CA ALA A 84 8.08 8.35 13.63
C ALA A 84 8.61 9.33 12.57
N LEU A 85 7.69 9.91 11.78
CA LEU A 85 8.01 10.88 10.73
C LEU A 85 8.08 12.33 11.23
N GLU A 86 7.79 12.58 12.50
CA GLU A 86 7.94 13.91 13.08
C GLU A 86 9.38 14.40 12.94
N GLY A 87 9.53 15.58 12.35
CA GLY A 87 10.83 16.19 12.02
C GLY A 87 11.59 15.51 10.87
N ALA A 88 11.03 14.50 10.21
CA ALA A 88 11.67 13.86 9.07
C ALA A 88 11.70 14.79 7.84
N SER A 89 12.79 14.71 7.09
CA SER A 89 12.96 15.35 5.79
C SER A 89 13.47 14.31 4.81
N VAL A 90 12.77 14.13 3.69
CA VAL A 90 13.06 13.06 2.73
C VAL A 90 13.04 13.63 1.32
N THR A 91 14.16 13.51 0.61
CA THR A 91 14.20 13.86 -0.80
C THR A 91 13.71 12.69 -1.65
N ILE A 92 12.72 12.92 -2.50
CA ILE A 92 12.13 11.90 -3.38
C ILE A 92 12.33 12.29 -4.85
N PRO A 93 12.56 11.32 -5.74
CA PRO A 93 12.52 11.58 -7.17
C PRO A 93 11.08 11.80 -7.63
N VAL A 94 10.89 12.77 -8.52
CA VAL A 94 9.62 13.07 -9.19
C VAL A 94 9.86 13.02 -10.69
N SER A 95 9.27 12.04 -11.38
CA SER A 95 9.52 11.81 -12.81
C SER A 95 8.70 12.69 -13.74
N GLU A 96 7.51 13.10 -13.30
CA GLU A 96 6.57 13.91 -14.06
C GLU A 96 5.82 14.87 -13.11
N PRO A 97 5.28 16.00 -13.59
CA PRO A 97 4.44 16.86 -12.77
C PRO A 97 3.23 16.11 -12.20
N LEU A 98 3.00 16.25 -10.90
CA LEU A 98 1.85 15.64 -10.23
C LEU A 98 1.05 16.72 -9.50
N ASP A 99 -0.21 16.89 -9.89
CA ASP A 99 -1.13 17.87 -9.31
C ASP A 99 -2.35 17.18 -8.74
N PHE A 100 -2.64 17.46 -7.47
CA PHE A 100 -3.73 16.86 -6.72
C PHE A 100 -4.60 17.91 -6.05
N TRP A 101 -5.90 17.65 -6.00
CA TRP A 101 -6.74 18.23 -4.97
C TRP A 101 -6.48 17.51 -3.64
N TYR A 102 -6.19 18.28 -2.60
CA TYR A 102 -5.97 17.78 -1.25
C TYR A 102 -6.84 18.55 -0.25
N PRO A 103 -7.33 17.94 0.83
CA PRO A 103 -8.04 18.66 1.89
C PRO A 103 -7.19 19.80 2.46
N VAL A 104 -7.83 20.91 2.86
CA VAL A 104 -7.12 22.07 3.45
C VAL A 104 -6.29 21.65 4.67
N THR A 105 -6.86 20.80 5.51
CA THR A 105 -6.19 20.24 6.70
C THR A 105 -6.01 18.74 6.51
N PRO A 106 -4.83 18.16 6.81
CA PRO A 106 -4.67 16.72 6.82
C PRO A 106 -5.77 16.04 7.64
N THR A 107 -6.27 14.89 7.18
CA THR A 107 -7.35 14.10 7.80
C THR A 107 -8.77 14.66 7.69
N SER A 108 -8.95 15.92 7.25
CA SER A 108 -10.29 16.42 6.94
C SER A 108 -10.80 15.83 5.62
N ARG A 109 -12.11 15.99 5.37
CA ARG A 109 -12.68 15.60 4.08
C ARG A 109 -12.34 16.66 3.04
N ILE A 110 -12.32 16.25 1.78
CA ILE A 110 -11.99 17.16 0.66
C ILE A 110 -13.17 18.08 0.32
N GLU A 111 -14.38 17.63 0.63
CA GLU A 111 -15.64 18.35 0.49
C GLU A 111 -15.74 19.53 1.46
N ASP A 112 -15.04 19.46 2.59
CA ASP A 112 -14.98 20.53 3.60
C ASP A 112 -14.03 21.67 3.16
N GLY A 113 -13.36 21.52 2.02
CA GLY A 113 -12.43 22.49 1.46
C GLY A 113 -11.21 21.81 0.86
N ARG A 114 -10.72 22.31 -0.27
CA ARG A 114 -9.57 21.74 -0.97
C ARG A 114 -8.57 22.80 -1.43
N VAL A 115 -7.31 22.40 -1.44
CA VAL A 115 -6.19 23.13 -2.01
C VAL A 115 -5.55 22.30 -3.11
N GLU A 116 -4.98 22.98 -4.11
CA GLU A 116 -4.12 22.30 -5.08
C GLU A 116 -2.75 22.06 -4.46
N VAL A 117 -2.26 20.84 -4.61
CA VAL A 117 -0.92 20.44 -4.18
C VAL A 117 -0.17 19.85 -5.36
N SER A 118 0.99 20.42 -5.60
CA SER A 118 1.85 20.11 -6.73
C SER A 118 3.16 19.47 -6.27
N PHE A 119 3.68 18.55 -7.08
CA PHE A 119 5.04 18.01 -7.00
C PHE A 119 5.69 18.14 -8.37
N ARG A 120 6.96 18.56 -8.41
CA ARG A 120 7.66 18.91 -9.64
C ARG A 120 8.96 18.10 -9.83
N PRO A 121 9.27 17.68 -11.07
CA PRO A 121 10.57 17.09 -11.39
C PRO A 121 11.75 18.03 -11.18
N PRO A 122 12.99 17.51 -11.01
CA PRO A 122 13.34 16.08 -10.98
C PRO A 122 13.15 15.42 -9.60
N GLY A 123 12.82 16.20 -8.56
CA GLY A 123 12.65 15.72 -7.20
C GLY A 123 12.17 16.80 -6.25
N GLU A 124 11.67 16.36 -5.10
CA GLU A 124 11.09 17.21 -4.05
C GLU A 124 11.65 16.79 -2.69
N THR A 125 11.91 17.76 -1.82
CA THR A 125 12.20 17.47 -0.41
C THR A 125 10.90 17.60 0.39
N LEU A 126 10.47 16.49 0.97
CA LEU A 126 9.23 16.40 1.74
C LEU A 126 9.53 16.49 3.23
N SER A 127 8.82 17.38 3.91
CA SER A 127 8.81 17.50 5.37
C SER A 127 7.43 17.97 5.86
N GLY A 128 7.12 17.70 7.12
CA GLY A 128 5.85 18.09 7.75
C GLY A 128 4.63 17.68 6.91
N VAL A 129 3.76 18.65 6.61
CA VAL A 129 2.52 18.40 5.84
C VAL A 129 2.76 17.82 4.44
N ARG A 130 3.92 18.08 3.83
CA ARG A 130 4.24 17.55 2.49
C ARG A 130 4.33 16.02 2.49
N LEU A 131 4.74 15.41 3.60
CA LEU A 131 4.75 13.94 3.77
C LEU A 131 3.32 13.38 3.68
N HIS A 132 2.37 13.99 4.39
CA HIS A 132 0.96 13.61 4.35
C HIS A 132 0.35 13.79 2.96
N GLN A 133 0.68 14.89 2.30
CA GLN A 133 0.21 15.16 0.94
C GLN A 133 0.71 14.12 -0.06
N TRP A 134 2.01 13.78 0.00
CA TRP A 134 2.61 12.79 -0.90
C TRP A 134 1.97 11.40 -0.74
N ILE A 135 1.85 10.94 0.51
CA ILE A 135 1.33 9.60 0.86
C ILE A 135 -0.20 9.53 0.65
N GLY A 136 -0.92 10.62 0.94
CA GLY A 136 -2.38 10.62 1.06
C GLY A 136 -3.15 11.10 -0.16
N ALA A 137 -2.57 11.93 -1.04
CA ALA A 137 -3.31 12.51 -2.16
C ALA A 137 -3.81 11.45 -3.15
N ARG A 138 -5.06 11.57 -3.63
CA ARG A 138 -5.66 10.59 -4.55
C ARG A 138 -6.29 11.24 -5.77
N THR A 139 -6.95 12.38 -5.54
CA THR A 139 -7.73 13.09 -6.55
C THR A 139 -6.82 13.96 -7.40
N MET A 140 -6.38 13.45 -8.55
CA MET A 140 -5.62 14.27 -9.49
C MET A 140 -6.50 15.38 -10.07
N VAL A 141 -5.93 16.57 -10.29
CA VAL A 141 -6.64 17.72 -10.87
C VAL A 141 -7.19 17.37 -12.26
N ASN A 142 -6.46 16.56 -13.02
CA ASN A 142 -6.86 16.09 -14.35
C ASN A 142 -7.89 14.95 -14.36
N GLY A 143 -8.38 14.52 -13.20
CA GLY A 143 -9.39 13.45 -13.07
C GLY A 143 -8.88 12.02 -13.28
N LYS A 144 -7.59 11.80 -13.56
CA LYS A 144 -7.01 10.46 -13.85
C LYS A 144 -6.49 9.71 -12.61
N GLY A 145 -6.72 10.25 -11.41
CA GLY A 145 -6.22 9.69 -10.16
C GLY A 145 -6.83 8.33 -9.85
N THR A 146 -6.00 7.36 -9.42
CA THR A 146 -6.45 6.04 -8.94
C THR A 146 -5.68 5.67 -7.68
N ASP A 147 -6.20 4.74 -6.89
CA ASP A 147 -5.50 4.26 -5.70
C ASP A 147 -4.13 3.64 -6.03
N PHE A 148 -3.97 3.08 -7.23
CA PHE A 148 -2.68 2.58 -7.72
C PHE A 148 -1.64 3.69 -7.87
N HIS A 149 -2.02 4.92 -8.24
CA HIS A 149 -1.08 6.04 -8.27
C HIS A 149 -0.61 6.40 -6.85
N ARG A 150 -1.53 6.37 -5.86
CA ARG A 150 -1.18 6.56 -4.45
C ARG A 150 -0.21 5.49 -3.96
N MET A 151 -0.49 4.21 -4.20
CA MET A 151 0.39 3.11 -3.81
C MET A 151 1.77 3.18 -4.50
N LYS A 152 1.83 3.56 -5.79
CA LYS A 152 3.12 3.77 -6.47
C LYS A 152 3.97 4.82 -5.74
N ARG A 153 3.38 5.95 -5.34
CA ARG A 153 4.10 6.99 -4.58
C ARG A 153 4.54 6.52 -3.20
N GLN A 154 3.76 5.67 -2.53
CA GLN A 154 4.18 5.02 -1.28
C GLN A 154 5.42 4.14 -1.48
N THR A 155 5.53 3.42 -2.61
CA THR A 155 6.75 2.64 -2.91
C THR A 155 7.98 3.52 -3.12
N VAL A 156 7.82 4.67 -3.81
CA VAL A 156 8.90 5.65 -4.01
C VAL A 156 9.34 6.23 -2.67
N PHE A 157 8.36 6.57 -1.81
CA PHE A 157 8.61 7.14 -0.50
C PHE A 157 9.35 6.15 0.43
N LEU A 158 8.89 4.90 0.53
CA LEU A 158 9.57 3.89 1.34
C LEU A 158 11.01 3.64 0.86
N ARG A 159 11.21 3.57 -0.46
CA ARG A 159 12.56 3.41 -1.03
C ARG A 159 13.48 4.58 -0.66
N ALA A 160 12.97 5.80 -0.72
CA ALA A 160 13.71 7.00 -0.35
C ALA A 160 14.06 7.02 1.14
N LEU A 161 13.11 6.67 2.02
CA LEU A 161 13.34 6.54 3.47
C LEU A 161 14.47 5.56 3.78
N ILE A 162 14.42 4.35 3.19
CA ILE A 162 15.46 3.33 3.42
C ILE A 162 16.81 3.80 2.88
N ALA A 163 16.84 4.35 1.67
CA ALA A 163 18.08 4.83 1.05
C ALA A 163 18.74 5.98 1.83
N GLN A 164 17.93 6.80 2.53
CA GLN A 164 18.40 7.91 3.36
C GLN A 164 18.61 7.52 4.83
N GLY A 165 18.53 6.23 5.17
CA GLY A 165 18.86 5.73 6.51
C GLY A 165 17.84 6.07 7.59
N PHE A 166 16.57 6.23 7.23
CA PHE A 166 15.51 6.48 8.21
C PHE A 166 15.40 5.35 9.25
N ASP A 167 15.32 5.70 10.54
CA ASP A 167 15.17 4.74 11.63
C ASP A 167 13.71 4.34 11.85
N PHE A 168 13.31 3.21 11.25
CA PHE A 168 11.96 2.67 11.38
C PHE A 168 11.60 2.19 12.79
N ARG A 169 12.58 1.97 13.69
CA ARG A 169 12.30 1.59 15.08
C ARG A 169 11.56 2.72 15.82
N ARG A 170 11.65 3.96 15.34
CA ARG A 170 10.86 5.09 15.87
C ARG A 170 9.35 4.82 15.83
N ALA A 171 8.87 4.07 14.83
CA ALA A 171 7.46 3.70 14.72
C ALA A 171 7.04 2.61 15.73
N LEU A 172 8.00 2.01 16.44
CA LEU A 172 7.76 0.96 17.43
C LEU A 172 7.99 1.46 18.86
N LYS A 173 8.26 2.76 19.04
CA LYS A 173 8.62 3.35 20.33
C LYS A 173 7.49 3.25 21.35
N ASP A 174 6.25 3.42 20.90
CA ASP A 174 5.06 3.31 21.73
C ASP A 174 4.36 1.97 21.48
N PRO A 175 4.42 1.01 22.43
CA PRO A 175 3.80 -0.29 22.27
C PRO A 175 2.27 -0.21 22.21
N GLU A 176 1.62 0.83 22.73
CA GLU A 176 0.16 0.98 22.66
C GLU A 176 -0.35 1.27 21.23
N LEU A 177 0.56 1.69 20.34
CA LEU A 177 0.29 1.98 18.94
C LEU A 177 0.69 0.84 18.00
N VAL A 178 1.17 -0.27 18.55
CA VAL A 178 1.67 -1.43 17.81
C VAL A 178 0.87 -2.67 18.17
N ASN A 179 0.42 -3.42 17.16
CA ASN A 179 -0.22 -4.71 17.35
C ASN A 179 0.49 -5.74 16.47
N ILE A 180 0.97 -6.82 17.08
CA ILE A 180 1.62 -7.94 16.40
C ILE A 180 0.78 -9.18 16.61
N HIS A 181 0.55 -9.93 15.54
CA HIS A 181 -0.09 -11.24 15.59
C HIS A 181 0.75 -12.26 14.81
N GLY A 182 0.99 -13.43 15.38
CA GLY A 182 1.86 -14.48 14.83
C GLY A 182 3.30 -14.41 15.33
N GLU A 183 4.23 -14.99 14.57
CA GLU A 183 5.69 -14.96 14.84
C GLU A 183 6.23 -13.52 14.85
N ASP A 184 7.28 -13.24 15.64
CA ASP A 184 7.91 -11.92 15.70
C ASP A 184 8.34 -11.44 14.28
N PRO A 185 7.72 -10.36 13.76
CA PRO A 185 7.99 -9.87 12.42
C PRO A 185 9.32 -9.10 12.30
N LEU A 186 9.87 -8.60 13.40
CA LEU A 186 10.96 -7.62 13.38
C LEU A 186 12.27 -8.15 12.76
N PRO A 187 12.72 -9.39 13.03
CA PRO A 187 13.92 -9.92 12.38
C PRO A 187 13.80 -10.02 10.86
N LEU A 188 12.59 -10.29 10.35
CA LEU A 188 12.33 -10.31 8.90
C LEU A 188 12.31 -8.90 8.33
N LEU A 189 11.64 -7.96 8.99
CA LEU A 189 11.53 -6.57 8.55
C LEU A 189 12.88 -5.84 8.56
N ALA A 190 13.77 -6.17 9.50
CA ALA A 190 15.13 -5.61 9.56
C ALA A 190 15.99 -5.92 8.32
N ARG A 191 15.62 -6.93 7.52
CA ARG A 191 16.33 -7.31 6.28
C ARG A 191 15.92 -6.49 5.07
N VAL A 192 14.82 -5.74 5.15
CA VAL A 192 14.28 -4.97 4.03
C VAL A 192 15.30 -3.92 3.59
N SER A 193 15.52 -3.82 2.28
CA SER A 193 16.48 -2.89 1.69
C SER A 193 15.88 -2.12 0.51
N ALA A 194 16.42 -0.94 0.25
CA ALA A 194 16.03 -0.09 -0.87
C ALA A 194 16.24 -0.75 -2.24
N ASN A 195 17.03 -1.83 -2.36
CA ASN A 195 17.20 -2.58 -3.61
C ASN A 195 16.16 -3.71 -3.81
N TRP A 196 15.28 -3.96 -2.84
CA TRP A 196 14.23 -4.98 -2.97
C TRP A 196 13.16 -4.56 -3.99
N ARG A 197 12.52 -5.56 -4.59
CA ARG A 197 11.43 -5.33 -5.54
C ARG A 197 10.20 -4.84 -4.80
N MET A 198 9.75 -3.63 -5.10
CA MET A 198 8.49 -3.08 -4.59
C MET A 198 7.48 -3.06 -5.73
N GLN A 199 6.36 -3.75 -5.56
CA GLN A 199 5.35 -3.92 -6.60
C GLN A 199 3.94 -3.81 -6.02
N LEU A 200 2.96 -3.65 -6.90
CA LEU A 200 1.56 -3.54 -6.55
C LEU A 200 0.87 -4.87 -6.88
N HIS A 201 -0.12 -5.26 -6.09
CA HIS A 201 -1.06 -6.33 -6.44
C HIS A 201 -2.15 -5.75 -7.34
N ASP A 202 -1.81 -5.54 -8.61
CA ASP A 202 -2.62 -4.78 -9.58
C ASP A 202 -3.36 -5.65 -10.62
N TRP A 203 -3.24 -6.97 -10.52
CA TRP A 203 -3.97 -7.91 -11.38
C TRP A 203 -5.42 -8.09 -10.91
N VAL A 204 -6.16 -6.98 -10.88
CA VAL A 204 -7.52 -6.88 -10.36
C VAL A 204 -8.45 -6.19 -11.37
N ALA A 205 -9.75 -6.28 -11.15
CA ALA A 205 -10.78 -5.58 -11.92
C ALA A 205 -11.78 -4.93 -10.97
N ASP A 206 -12.33 -3.79 -11.39
CA ASP A 206 -13.46 -3.16 -10.69
C ASP A 206 -14.69 -4.06 -10.80
N ALA A 207 -15.43 -4.17 -9.70
CA ALA A 207 -16.70 -4.88 -9.62
C ALA A 207 -17.64 -4.20 -8.63
N VAL A 208 -18.92 -4.55 -8.72
CA VAL A 208 -19.92 -4.23 -7.70
C VAL A 208 -20.34 -5.55 -7.05
N VAL A 209 -20.14 -5.66 -5.74
CA VAL A 209 -20.61 -6.80 -4.94
C VAL A 209 -21.48 -6.22 -3.83
N ASP A 210 -22.73 -6.68 -3.73
CA ASP A 210 -23.72 -6.19 -2.76
C ASP A 210 -23.84 -4.66 -2.71
N GLY A 211 -23.84 -4.02 -3.88
CA GLY A 211 -23.93 -2.57 -4.02
C GLY A 211 -22.65 -1.79 -3.66
N LYS A 212 -21.57 -2.47 -3.24
CA LYS A 212 -20.28 -1.86 -2.96
C LYS A 212 -19.36 -1.96 -4.17
N MET A 213 -18.77 -0.83 -4.55
CA MET A 213 -17.62 -0.81 -5.47
C MET A 213 -16.42 -1.46 -4.78
N VAL A 214 -15.84 -2.48 -5.42
CA VAL A 214 -14.72 -3.26 -4.90
C VAL A 214 -13.77 -3.65 -6.04
N LEU A 215 -12.58 -4.13 -5.67
CA LEU A 215 -11.65 -4.76 -6.60
C LEU A 215 -11.75 -6.27 -6.43
N VAL A 216 -11.79 -7.02 -7.53
CA VAL A 216 -11.73 -8.49 -7.52
C VAL A 216 -10.50 -8.99 -8.24
N GLN A 217 -9.88 -10.07 -7.76
CA GLN A 217 -8.74 -10.67 -8.46
C GLN A 217 -9.17 -11.16 -9.85
N ARG A 218 -8.39 -10.79 -10.86
CA ARG A 218 -8.62 -11.31 -12.21
C ARG A 218 -8.21 -12.78 -12.25
N LYS A 219 -9.09 -13.64 -12.77
CA LYS A 219 -8.72 -15.03 -13.09
C LYS A 219 -7.46 -15.03 -13.97
N PRO A 220 -6.51 -15.96 -13.74
CA PRO A 220 -5.36 -16.09 -14.61
C PRO A 220 -5.84 -16.27 -16.06
N LYS A 221 -5.22 -15.56 -17.01
CA LYS A 221 -5.52 -15.80 -18.43
C LYS A 221 -5.27 -17.28 -18.71
N PRO A 222 -6.23 -18.02 -19.28
CA PRO A 222 -6.06 -19.44 -19.57
C PRO A 222 -4.78 -19.68 -20.36
N TRP A 223 -4.08 -20.78 -20.05
CA TRP A 223 -2.78 -21.13 -20.63
C TRP A 223 -2.80 -21.10 -22.17
N TRP A 224 -3.91 -21.51 -22.78
CA TRP A 224 -4.12 -21.50 -24.24
C TRP A 224 -4.09 -20.10 -24.86
N ARG A 225 -4.47 -19.03 -24.14
CA ARG A 225 -4.35 -17.65 -24.63
C ARG A 225 -2.89 -17.19 -24.74
N ARG A 226 -1.99 -17.69 -23.88
CA ARG A 226 -0.54 -17.43 -23.99
C ARG A 226 0.05 -18.15 -25.20
N GLN A 227 -0.41 -19.37 -25.48
CA GLN A 227 0.01 -20.16 -26.63
C GLN A 227 -0.48 -19.56 -27.95
N LEU A 228 -1.74 -19.11 -28.02
CA LEU A 228 -2.26 -18.37 -29.18
C LEU A 228 -1.51 -17.07 -29.44
N ARG A 229 -1.12 -16.33 -28.39
CA ARG A 229 -0.30 -15.11 -28.56
C ARG A 229 1.08 -15.45 -29.12
N ARG A 230 1.74 -16.52 -28.64
CA ARG A 230 3.02 -17.00 -29.18
C ARG A 230 2.89 -17.42 -30.64
N LEU A 231 1.84 -18.18 -30.99
CA LEU A 231 1.52 -18.57 -32.37
C LEU A 231 1.27 -17.36 -33.28
N ARG A 232 0.48 -16.38 -32.84
CA ARG A 232 0.25 -15.15 -33.60
C ARG A 232 1.51 -14.31 -33.80
N LEU A 233 2.39 -14.25 -32.79
CA LEU A 233 3.69 -13.57 -32.91
C LEU A 233 4.64 -14.30 -33.85
N ALA A 234 4.62 -15.64 -33.86
CA ALA A 234 5.39 -16.44 -34.80
C ALA A 234 4.89 -16.27 -36.25
N LEU A 235 3.57 -16.28 -36.45
CA LEU A 235 2.95 -16.06 -37.76
C LEU A 235 3.20 -14.64 -38.32
N LYS A 236 3.32 -13.63 -37.44
CA LYS A 236 3.68 -12.25 -37.84
C LYS A 236 5.15 -12.07 -38.19
N ARG A 237 6.04 -12.99 -37.81
CA ARG A 237 7.47 -12.96 -38.18
C ARG A 237 7.76 -13.64 -39.52
N HIS A 238 6.78 -14.36 -40.08
CA HIS A 238 6.87 -15.05 -41.38
C HIS A 238 6.03 -14.37 -42.48
N ARG A 239 5.69 -13.09 -42.28
CA ARG A 239 5.21 -12.18 -43.33
C ARG A 239 6.14 -10.97 -43.36
#